data_AF-A0A120FQ99-F1
#
_entry.id   AF-A0A120FQ99-F1
#
_cell.length_a   1.000
_cell.length_b   1.000
_cell.length_c   1.000
_cell.angle_alpha   90.00
_cell.angle_beta   90.00
_cell.angle_gamma   90.00
#
_symmetry.space_group_name_H-M   'P 1'
#
loop_
_entity.id
_entity.type
_entity.pdbx_description
1 polymer ?
#
loop_
_entity_poly.entity_id
_entity_poly.type
_entity_poly.pdbx_seq_one_letter_code
_entity_poly.pdbx_strand_id
1 'polypeptide(L)'
;MTLYDNASDQAILLLPSGQTLKVQGIELYPADELGHIVATRAEAARNLGTVSTGIGFIGSPAWAIGASAALGFIESAVAETNKKAGLRLLAKAEEMWTATSRRGLLFRVLDIDRIDRPAPSAWVGNVPASEHVFVGAMGRKEKRQFLELHGKTEADVVNDHVERRTSRSYVHHGDDFIMVDTEFGLMNVRWSSVVGYVAPSRAASQPPPIPTI
;
A
#
# COMPACT_ATOMS: atom_id res chain seq x y z
N MET A 1 11.41 -18.88 33.58
CA MET A 1 10.59 -18.10 32.63
C MET A 1 11.56 -17.28 31.81
N THR A 2 12.04 -17.88 30.71
CA THR A 2 13.19 -17.39 29.95
C THR A 2 12.65 -16.50 28.84
N LEU A 3 12.92 -15.20 28.95
CA LEU A 3 12.66 -14.20 27.91
C LEU A 3 13.61 -14.50 26.74
N TYR A 4 13.18 -15.30 25.77
CA TYR A 4 13.82 -15.32 24.47
C TYR A 4 13.45 -14.00 23.78
N ASP A 5 14.46 -13.15 23.59
CA ASP A 5 14.40 -11.96 22.74
C ASP A 5 14.06 -12.42 21.31
N ASN A 6 12.79 -12.27 20.92
CA ASN A 6 12.28 -12.55 19.57
C ASN A 6 12.76 -11.48 18.57
N ALA A 7 14.05 -11.16 18.58
CA ALA A 7 14.67 -10.22 17.65
C ALA A 7 14.56 -10.66 16.18
N SER A 8 14.15 -11.92 15.92
CA SER A 8 13.94 -12.47 14.58
C SER A 8 12.71 -11.90 13.86
N ASP A 9 11.69 -11.47 14.59
CA ASP A 9 10.36 -11.20 14.01
C ASP A 9 10.12 -9.72 13.70
N GLN A 10 11.16 -8.88 13.87
CA GLN A 10 11.09 -7.44 13.76
C GLN A 10 12.07 -6.92 12.71
N ALA A 11 11.67 -5.87 11.99
CA ALA A 11 12.61 -5.10 11.19
C ALA A 11 13.33 -4.11 12.09
N ILE A 12 14.56 -3.72 11.75
CA ILE A 12 15.31 -2.70 12.48
C ILE A 12 15.60 -1.52 11.57
N LEU A 13 15.22 -0.33 12.00
CA LEU A 13 15.60 0.93 11.37
C LEU A 13 16.73 1.57 12.17
N LEU A 14 17.83 1.91 11.53
CA LEU A 14 18.91 2.72 12.11
C LEU A 14 18.69 4.19 11.71
N LEU A 15 18.63 5.07 12.70
CA LEU A 15 18.46 6.50 12.52
C LEU A 15 19.81 7.25 12.56
N PRO A 16 19.88 8.50 12.06
CA PRO A 16 21.13 9.27 12.01
C PRO A 16 21.70 9.58 13.39
N SER A 17 20.85 9.58 14.43
CA SER A 17 21.26 9.73 15.83
C SER A 17 22.03 8.51 16.38
N GLY A 18 22.08 7.41 15.64
CA GLY A 18 22.57 6.11 16.10
C GLY A 18 21.52 5.29 16.85
N GLN A 19 20.32 5.84 17.07
CA GLN A 19 19.20 5.10 17.66
C GLN A 19 18.68 4.05 16.70
N THR A 20 18.31 2.89 17.23
CA THR A 20 17.61 1.84 16.49
C THR A 20 16.13 1.82 16.87
N LEU A 21 15.26 1.60 15.88
CA LEU A 21 13.83 1.37 16.08
C LEU A 21 13.51 -0.07 15.68
N LYS A 22 12.94 -0.82 16.62
CA LYS A 22 12.39 -2.15 16.39
C LYS A 22 10.96 -2.00 15.84
N VAL A 23 10.75 -2.43 14.60
CA VAL A 23 9.49 -2.30 13.87
C VAL A 23 8.80 -3.65 13.79
N GLN A 24 7.59 -3.71 14.33
CA GLN A 24 6.74 -4.91 14.37
C GLN A 24 5.72 -4.92 13.24
N GLY A 25 5.26 -3.74 12.84
CA GLY A 25 4.29 -3.60 11.77
C GLY A 25 4.44 -2.32 10.98
N ILE A 26 3.83 -2.29 9.80
CA ILE A 26 3.86 -1.16 8.86
C ILE A 26 2.45 -0.96 8.34
N GLU A 27 1.98 0.29 8.35
CA GLU A 27 0.69 0.64 7.76
C GLU A 27 0.81 0.66 6.23
N LEU A 28 -0.09 -0.06 5.55
CA LEU A 28 -0.21 -0.08 4.09
C LEU A 28 -1.65 0.23 3.69
N TYR A 29 -1.85 0.71 2.47
CA TYR A 29 -3.13 1.22 1.98
C TYR A 29 -3.65 0.43 0.77
N PRO A 30 -4.98 0.35 0.55
CA PRO A 30 -5.56 -0.39 -0.57
C PRO A 30 -4.98 0.03 -1.93
N ALA A 31 -4.36 -0.91 -2.65
CA ALA A 31 -3.59 -0.62 -3.86
C ALA A 31 -4.46 -0.14 -5.03
N ASP A 32 -5.68 -0.67 -5.14
CA ASP A 32 -6.66 -0.29 -6.15
C ASP A 32 -7.09 1.18 -5.98
N GLU A 33 -7.41 1.59 -4.76
CA GLU A 33 -7.79 2.98 -4.44
C GLU A 33 -6.64 3.96 -4.67
N LEU A 34 -5.42 3.60 -4.26
CA LEU A 34 -4.23 4.39 -4.53
C LEU A 34 -3.99 4.56 -6.04
N GLY A 35 -4.22 3.51 -6.83
CA GLY A 35 -4.13 3.57 -8.29
C GLY A 35 -5.06 4.63 -8.89
N HIS A 36 -6.30 4.73 -8.40
CA HIS A 36 -7.25 5.75 -8.84
C HIS A 36 -6.83 7.17 -8.43
N ILE A 37 -6.28 7.35 -7.24
CA ILE A 37 -5.76 8.64 -6.76
C ILE A 37 -4.60 9.09 -7.66
N VAL A 38 -3.64 8.21 -7.92
CA VAL A 38 -2.48 8.50 -8.79
C VAL A 38 -2.92 8.85 -10.20
N ALA A 39 -3.86 8.09 -10.78
CA ALA A 39 -4.41 8.39 -12.10
C ALA A 39 -5.11 9.76 -12.16
N THR A 40 -5.89 10.11 -11.13
CA THR A 40 -6.58 11.40 -11.02
C THR A 40 -5.59 12.55 -10.88
N ARG A 41 -4.55 12.40 -10.06
CA ARG A 41 -3.46 13.39 -9.93
C ARG A 41 -2.70 13.58 -11.24
N ALA A 42 -2.42 12.51 -11.97
CA ALA A 42 -1.77 12.57 -13.28
C ALA A 42 -2.63 13.32 -14.31
N GLU A 43 -3.95 13.10 -14.30
CA GLU A 43 -4.88 13.85 -15.16
C GLU A 43 -4.95 15.34 -14.78
N ALA A 44 -4.97 15.64 -13.48
CA ALA A 44 -4.93 17.00 -12.98
C ALA A 44 -3.67 17.74 -13.46
N ALA A 45 -2.50 17.10 -13.37
CA ALA A 45 -1.23 17.65 -13.83
C ALA A 45 -1.26 17.99 -15.33
N ARG A 46 -1.75 17.06 -16.17
CA ARG A 46 -1.92 17.31 -17.61
C ARG A 46 -2.76 18.55 -17.89
N ASN A 47 -3.87 18.72 -17.17
CA ASN A 47 -4.78 19.86 -17.33
C ASN A 47 -4.20 21.19 -16.83
N LEU A 48 -3.25 21.14 -15.89
CA LEU A 48 -2.52 22.32 -15.41
C LEU A 48 -1.35 22.72 -16.33
N GLY A 49 -1.11 21.96 -17.41
CA GLY A 49 0.04 22.16 -18.28
C GLY A 49 1.37 21.76 -17.63
N THR A 50 1.32 21.03 -16.51
CA THR A 50 2.50 20.47 -15.89
C THR A 50 2.77 19.10 -16.50
N VAL A 51 4.01 18.90 -16.98
CA VAL A 51 4.43 17.60 -17.47
C VAL A 51 4.55 16.69 -16.25
N SER A 52 3.58 15.79 -16.09
CA SER A 52 3.69 14.69 -15.14
C SER A 52 4.77 13.74 -15.67
N THR A 53 6.03 13.96 -15.28
CA THR A 53 7.10 13.00 -15.53
C THR A 53 6.81 11.79 -14.65
N GLY A 54 6.17 10.79 -15.24
CA GLY A 54 5.50 9.66 -14.58
C GLY A 54 6.35 8.70 -13.74
N ILE A 55 7.44 9.16 -13.12
CA ILE A 55 8.29 8.37 -12.21
C ILE A 55 8.76 9.21 -10.98
N GLY A 56 8.43 10.51 -10.89
CA GLY A 56 9.04 11.43 -9.90
C GLY A 56 8.15 11.97 -8.76
N PHE A 57 6.86 11.62 -8.69
CA PHE A 57 5.96 12.09 -7.61
C PHE A 57 5.79 11.12 -6.45
N ILE A 58 6.38 9.93 -6.54
CA ILE A 58 6.50 9.00 -5.42
C ILE A 58 7.76 9.44 -4.64
N GLY A 59 7.59 10.28 -3.61
CA GLY A 59 8.65 10.61 -2.65
C GLY A 59 9.13 12.06 -2.55
N SER A 60 8.54 13.06 -3.24
CA SER A 60 8.97 14.46 -3.04
C SER A 60 8.17 15.15 -1.91
N PRO A 61 8.83 15.82 -0.93
CA PRO A 61 8.17 16.54 0.18
C PRO A 61 7.27 17.72 -0.23
N ALA A 62 7.21 18.06 -1.52
CA ALA A 62 6.60 19.30 -1.99
C ALA A 62 5.06 19.34 -1.86
N TRP A 63 4.38 18.20 -1.72
CA TRP A 63 2.92 18.17 -1.59
C TRP A 63 2.43 18.31 -0.12
N ALA A 64 3.20 17.84 0.86
CA ALA A 64 2.81 17.88 2.28
C ALA A 64 2.84 19.29 2.91
N ILE A 65 3.59 20.23 2.32
CA ILE A 65 3.73 21.60 2.83
C ILE A 65 2.79 22.58 2.10
N GLY A 66 2.11 22.16 1.02
CA GLY A 66 1.44 23.09 0.10
C GLY A 66 -0.06 22.88 -0.19
N ALA A 67 -0.69 21.79 0.26
CA ALA A 67 -2.06 21.48 -0.17
C ALA A 67 -3.14 22.38 0.48
N SER A 68 -2.97 22.79 1.74
CA SER A 68 -3.96 23.62 2.44
C SER A 68 -3.83 25.12 2.16
N ALA A 69 -2.67 25.59 1.70
CA ALA A 69 -2.44 27.00 1.37
C ALA A 69 -2.61 27.32 -0.12
N ALA A 70 -2.30 26.39 -1.04
CA ALA A 70 -2.29 26.70 -2.48
C ALA A 70 -3.69 26.81 -3.12
N LEU A 71 -4.69 26.06 -2.62
CA LEU A 71 -6.05 26.12 -3.19
C LEU A 71 -6.71 27.48 -2.97
N GLY A 72 -6.49 28.13 -1.83
CA GLY A 72 -7.09 29.43 -1.51
C GLY A 72 -6.49 30.63 -2.27
N PHE A 73 -5.26 30.51 -2.78
CA PHE A 73 -4.57 31.63 -3.44
C PHE A 73 -4.64 31.61 -4.98
N ILE A 74 -5.00 30.49 -5.61
CA ILE A 74 -5.02 30.35 -7.08
C ILE A 74 -6.41 30.69 -7.69
N GLU A 75 -7.46 30.82 -6.87
CA GLU A 75 -8.81 31.14 -7.37
C GLU A 75 -8.93 32.55 -7.99
N SER A 76 -8.00 33.47 -7.71
CA SER A 76 -8.13 34.89 -8.10
C SER A 76 -7.65 35.24 -9.52
N ALA A 77 -7.02 34.32 -10.28
CA ALA A 77 -6.41 34.66 -11.57
C ALA A 77 -6.40 33.57 -12.66
N VAL A 78 -7.37 32.63 -12.67
CA VAL A 78 -7.37 31.53 -13.65
C VAL A 78 -8.50 31.68 -14.68
N ALA A 79 -8.19 32.37 -15.79
CA ALA A 79 -9.10 32.51 -16.95
C ALA A 79 -9.15 31.26 -17.86
N GLU A 80 -8.29 30.27 -17.64
CA GLU A 80 -8.10 29.14 -18.55
C GLU A 80 -8.87 27.90 -18.08
N THR A 81 -9.86 27.46 -18.87
CA THR A 81 -10.79 26.38 -18.53
C THR A 81 -10.09 25.07 -18.15
N ASN A 82 -8.95 24.75 -18.78
CA ASN A 82 -8.15 23.56 -18.48
C ASN A 82 -7.54 23.62 -17.07
N LYS A 83 -7.04 24.79 -16.66
CA LYS A 83 -6.49 24.96 -15.31
C LYS A 83 -7.57 24.79 -14.23
N LYS A 84 -8.79 25.31 -14.47
CA LYS A 84 -9.93 25.09 -13.57
C LYS A 84 -10.32 23.61 -13.46
N ALA A 85 -10.29 22.87 -14.57
CA ALA A 85 -10.51 21.43 -14.57
C ALA A 85 -9.42 20.68 -13.79
N GLY A 86 -8.15 21.07 -13.96
CA GLY A 86 -7.01 20.53 -13.21
C GLY A 86 -7.14 20.73 -11.69
N LEU A 87 -7.49 21.94 -11.24
CA LEU A 87 -7.71 22.21 -9.81
C LEU A 87 -8.85 21.36 -9.22
N ARG A 88 -9.95 21.16 -9.95
CA ARG A 88 -11.05 20.28 -9.53
C ARG A 88 -10.62 18.83 -9.39
N LEU A 89 -9.79 18.33 -10.32
CA LEU A 89 -9.25 16.97 -10.24
C LEU A 89 -8.28 16.82 -9.06
N LEU A 90 -7.47 17.84 -8.73
CA LEU A 90 -6.65 17.84 -7.52
C LEU A 90 -7.51 17.77 -6.25
N ALA A 91 -8.55 18.60 -6.15
CA ALA A 91 -9.46 18.58 -5.01
C ALA A 91 -10.14 17.20 -4.86
N LYS A 92 -10.59 16.61 -5.96
CA LYS A 92 -11.15 15.25 -5.98
C LYS A 92 -10.13 14.20 -5.52
N ALA A 93 -8.88 14.27 -5.98
CA ALA A 93 -7.84 13.35 -5.56
C ALA A 93 -7.53 13.46 -4.05
N GLU A 94 -7.63 14.65 -3.48
CA GLU A 94 -7.44 14.89 -2.04
C GLU A 94 -8.61 14.34 -1.20
N GLU A 95 -9.84 14.51 -1.68
CA GLU A 95 -11.01 13.87 -1.07
C GLU A 95 -10.88 12.34 -1.07
N MET A 96 -10.48 11.77 -2.20
CA MET A 96 -10.21 10.33 -2.32
C MET A 96 -9.11 9.89 -1.36
N TRP A 97 -8.00 10.63 -1.26
CA TRP A 97 -6.92 10.35 -0.31
C TRP A 97 -7.40 10.38 1.14
N THR A 98 -8.20 11.38 1.51
CA THR A 98 -8.78 11.50 2.86
C THR A 98 -9.67 10.30 3.20
N ALA A 99 -10.41 9.77 2.23
CA ALA A 99 -11.21 8.57 2.41
C ALA A 99 -10.35 7.30 2.51
N THR A 100 -9.35 7.14 1.63
CA THR A 100 -8.48 5.95 1.56
C THR A 100 -7.51 5.86 2.74
N SER A 101 -6.96 6.98 3.22
CA SER A 101 -6.04 7.03 4.37
C SER A 101 -6.67 6.48 5.65
N ARG A 102 -7.99 6.59 5.81
CA ARG A 102 -8.72 5.99 6.95
C ARG A 102 -8.87 4.47 6.85
N ARG A 103 -8.51 3.88 5.71
CA ARG A 103 -8.64 2.45 5.40
C ARG A 103 -7.28 1.76 5.34
N GLY A 104 -6.21 2.44 5.77
CA GLY A 104 -4.92 1.82 6.01
C GLY A 104 -5.03 0.68 7.02
N LEU A 105 -4.24 -0.36 6.82
CA LEU A 105 -4.15 -1.50 7.72
C LEU A 105 -2.71 -1.69 8.16
N LEU A 106 -2.54 -2.01 9.45
CA LEU A 106 -1.25 -2.37 10.00
C LEU A 106 -0.95 -3.84 9.67
N PHE A 107 0.11 -4.08 8.89
CA PHE A 107 0.61 -5.42 8.58
C PHE A 107 1.81 -5.73 9.47
N ARG A 108 1.87 -6.95 10.02
CA ARG A 108 3.12 -7.40 10.67
C ARG A 108 4.21 -7.46 9.62
N VAL A 109 5.43 -7.07 9.98
CA VAL A 109 6.56 -7.05 9.03
C VAL A 109 6.81 -8.40 8.36
N LEU A 110 6.52 -9.51 9.05
CA LEU A 110 6.67 -10.86 8.49
C LEU A 110 5.62 -11.22 7.42
N ASP A 111 4.46 -10.57 7.45
CA ASP A 111 3.35 -10.79 6.52
C ASP A 111 3.42 -9.87 5.28
N ILE A 112 4.45 -9.02 5.21
CA ILE A 112 4.68 -8.12 4.09
C ILE A 112 5.60 -8.79 3.07
N ASP A 113 5.13 -8.90 1.84
CA ASP A 113 5.92 -9.37 0.71
C ASP A 113 6.99 -8.34 0.34
N ARG A 114 8.18 -8.84 0.01
CA ARG A 114 9.39 -8.05 -0.33
C ARG A 114 9.90 -7.15 0.80
N ILE A 115 9.53 -7.44 2.05
CA ILE A 115 10.03 -6.72 3.23
C ILE A 115 11.55 -6.85 3.38
N ASP A 116 12.18 -7.86 2.78
CA ASP A 116 13.63 -8.04 2.74
C ASP A 116 14.37 -6.86 2.05
N ARG A 117 13.66 -6.06 1.25
CA ARG A 117 14.24 -4.96 0.49
C ARG A 117 14.01 -3.63 1.20
N PRO A 118 15.03 -2.77 1.35
CA PRO A 118 14.89 -1.44 1.92
C PRO A 118 14.26 -0.45 0.91
N ALA A 119 13.09 -0.80 0.39
CA ALA A 119 12.35 -0.03 -0.61
C ALA A 119 10.85 -0.10 -0.29
N PRO A 120 10.31 0.87 0.49
CA PRO A 120 8.91 0.86 0.90
C PRO A 120 7.90 0.74 -0.24
N SER A 121 8.22 1.33 -1.40
CA SER A 121 7.40 1.25 -2.61
C SER A 121 7.28 -0.17 -3.20
N ALA A 122 8.15 -1.10 -2.81
CA ALA A 122 8.08 -2.50 -3.21
C ALA A 122 7.29 -3.35 -2.20
N TRP A 123 6.98 -2.86 -1.02
CA TRP A 123 6.29 -3.66 0.00
C TRP A 123 4.82 -3.88 -0.35
N VAL A 124 4.34 -5.11 -0.16
CA VAL A 124 2.95 -5.49 -0.44
C VAL A 124 2.39 -6.33 0.69
N GLY A 125 1.29 -5.90 1.28
CA GLY A 125 0.48 -6.71 2.19
C GLY A 125 -0.69 -7.31 1.42
N ASN A 126 -1.01 -8.58 1.67
CA ASN A 126 -2.15 -9.25 1.03
C ASN A 126 -3.15 -9.71 2.09
N VAL A 127 -4.40 -9.28 1.96
CA VAL A 127 -5.50 -9.71 2.84
C VAL A 127 -6.41 -10.64 2.05
N PRO A 128 -6.67 -11.87 2.54
CA PRO A 128 -7.68 -12.74 1.95
C PRO A 128 -9.03 -12.04 1.89
N ALA A 129 -9.69 -12.14 0.74
CA ALA A 129 -11.01 -11.58 0.54
C ALA A 129 -11.90 -12.59 -0.18
N SER A 130 -13.20 -12.39 -0.06
CA SER A 130 -14.19 -13.15 -0.80
C SER A 130 -15.05 -12.20 -1.62
N GLU A 131 -15.36 -12.58 -2.84
CA GLU A 131 -16.20 -11.82 -3.76
C GLU A 131 -17.31 -12.72 -4.29
N HIS A 132 -18.53 -12.19 -4.37
CA HIS A 132 -19.65 -12.90 -4.97
C HIS A 132 -19.72 -12.56 -6.45
N VAL A 133 -19.47 -13.56 -7.30
CA VAL A 133 -19.52 -13.41 -8.75
C VAL A 133 -20.86 -13.92 -9.25
N PHE A 134 -21.60 -13.07 -9.95
CA PHE A 134 -22.84 -13.48 -10.62
C PHE A 134 -22.50 -14.34 -11.84
N VAL A 135 -22.97 -15.59 -11.84
CA VAL A 135 -22.75 -16.57 -12.90
C VAL A 135 -24.03 -16.88 -13.68
N GLY A 136 -25.19 -16.33 -13.29
CA GLY A 136 -26.50 -16.62 -13.91
C GLY A 136 -26.61 -16.15 -15.37
N ALA A 137 -25.87 -15.11 -15.75
CA ALA A 137 -25.82 -14.64 -17.14
C ALA A 137 -24.77 -15.35 -18.02
N MET A 138 -23.92 -16.20 -17.44
CA MET A 138 -22.87 -16.90 -18.19
C MET A 138 -23.47 -18.03 -19.04
N GLY A 139 -22.94 -18.22 -20.25
CA GLY A 139 -23.29 -19.39 -21.06
C GLY A 139 -22.85 -20.69 -20.36
N ARG A 140 -23.56 -21.81 -20.55
CA ARG A 140 -23.24 -23.10 -19.87
C ARG A 140 -21.77 -23.52 -19.96
N LYS A 141 -21.13 -23.30 -21.11
CA LYS A 141 -19.71 -23.64 -21.32
C LYS A 141 -18.78 -22.72 -20.52
N GLU A 142 -19.07 -21.42 -20.51
CA GLU A 142 -18.33 -20.39 -19.77
C GLU A 142 -18.47 -20.57 -18.26
N LYS A 143 -19.70 -20.80 -17.78
CA LYS A 143 -19.97 -21.11 -16.37
C LYS A 143 -19.16 -22.31 -15.89
N ARG A 144 -19.15 -23.40 -16.66
CA ARG A 144 -18.39 -24.61 -16.31
C ARG A 144 -16.87 -24.34 -16.26
N GLN A 145 -16.33 -23.61 -17.23
CA GLN A 145 -14.91 -23.22 -17.23
C GLN A 145 -14.56 -22.32 -16.05
N PHE A 146 -15.43 -21.37 -15.72
CA PHE A 146 -15.26 -20.48 -14.56
C PHE A 146 -15.23 -21.27 -13.24
N LEU A 147 -16.19 -22.18 -13.06
CA LEU A 147 -16.26 -23.04 -11.87
C LEU A 147 -15.01 -23.91 -11.74
N GLU A 148 -14.58 -24.56 -12.83
CA GLU A 148 -13.39 -25.42 -12.85
C GLU A 148 -12.11 -24.64 -12.52
N LEU A 149 -11.92 -23.44 -13.11
CA LEU A 149 -10.76 -22.58 -12.87
C LEU A 149 -10.61 -22.18 -11.39
N HIS A 150 -11.75 -22.02 -10.69
CA HIS A 150 -11.78 -21.60 -9.29
C HIS A 150 -11.96 -22.78 -8.32
N GLY A 151 -11.88 -24.03 -8.78
CA GLY A 151 -12.06 -25.22 -7.96
C GLY A 151 -13.45 -25.31 -7.33
N LYS A 152 -14.46 -24.79 -8.03
CA LYS A 152 -15.87 -24.75 -7.63
C LYS A 152 -16.69 -25.72 -8.48
N THR A 153 -17.88 -26.04 -7.98
CA THR A 153 -18.85 -26.94 -8.62
C THR A 153 -20.20 -26.25 -8.76
N GLU A 154 -21.14 -26.86 -9.49
CA GLU A 154 -22.52 -26.35 -9.58
C GLU A 154 -23.22 -26.32 -8.21
N ALA A 155 -22.80 -27.14 -7.25
CA ALA A 155 -23.32 -27.13 -5.89
C ALA A 155 -22.89 -25.89 -5.09
N ASP A 156 -21.80 -25.21 -5.50
CA ASP A 156 -21.33 -23.98 -4.89
C ASP A 156 -22.08 -22.73 -5.41
N VAL A 157 -22.96 -22.90 -6.39
CA VAL A 157 -23.78 -21.81 -6.95
C VAL A 157 -25.01 -21.62 -6.09
N VAL A 158 -25.10 -20.48 -5.40
CA VAL A 158 -26.25 -20.12 -4.56
C VAL A 158 -26.85 -18.83 -5.09
N ASN A 159 -28.14 -18.85 -5.43
CA ASN A 159 -28.85 -17.70 -6.03
C ASN A 159 -28.11 -17.10 -7.23
N ASP A 160 -27.63 -17.94 -8.15
CA ASP A 160 -26.83 -17.55 -9.32
C ASP A 160 -25.51 -16.84 -9.01
N HIS A 161 -25.01 -16.93 -7.78
CA HIS A 161 -23.73 -16.40 -7.36
C HIS A 161 -22.80 -17.51 -6.88
N VAL A 162 -21.50 -17.29 -7.06
CA VAL A 162 -20.43 -18.14 -6.52
C VAL A 162 -19.49 -17.28 -5.71
N GLU A 163 -19.16 -17.72 -4.50
CA GLU A 163 -18.12 -17.10 -3.69
C GLU A 163 -16.74 -17.46 -4.26
N ARG A 164 -16.02 -16.44 -4.74
CA ARG A 164 -14.65 -16.53 -5.23
C ARG A 164 -13.70 -16.00 -4.16
N ARG A 165 -12.75 -16.85 -3.75
CA ARG A 165 -11.61 -16.39 -2.95
C ARG A 165 -10.71 -15.52 -3.82
N THR A 166 -10.44 -14.32 -3.33
CA THR A 166 -9.56 -13.33 -3.92
C THR A 166 -8.59 -12.80 -2.86
N SER A 167 -7.69 -11.92 -3.24
CA SER A 167 -6.80 -11.22 -2.32
C SER A 167 -6.86 -9.73 -2.62
N ARG A 168 -6.98 -8.91 -1.57
CA ARG A 168 -6.80 -7.46 -1.70
C ARG A 168 -5.36 -7.11 -1.36
N SER A 169 -4.70 -6.40 -2.26
CA SER A 169 -3.33 -5.95 -2.06
C SER A 169 -3.32 -4.55 -1.43
N TYR A 170 -2.38 -4.36 -0.51
CA TYR A 170 -2.12 -3.13 0.20
C TYR A 170 -0.66 -2.74 -0.02
N VAL A 171 -0.39 -1.48 -0.28
CA VAL A 171 0.94 -0.96 -0.62
C VAL A 171 1.24 0.34 0.11
N HIS A 172 2.50 0.73 0.14
CA HIS A 172 2.90 2.05 0.59
C HIS A 172 2.33 3.13 -0.34
N HIS A 173 1.85 4.24 0.21
CA HIS A 173 1.20 5.32 -0.56
C HIS A 173 2.18 6.18 -1.36
N GLY A 174 3.48 5.95 -1.18
CA GLY A 174 4.51 6.46 -2.07
C GLY A 174 5.11 7.82 -1.67
N ASP A 175 4.88 8.31 -0.45
CA ASP A 175 5.63 9.46 0.04
C ASP A 175 6.97 9.06 0.69
N ASP A 176 7.56 9.99 1.44
CA ASP A 176 8.82 9.75 2.16
C ASP A 176 8.58 9.27 3.61
N PHE A 177 7.34 8.98 3.99
CA PHE A 177 6.93 8.70 5.35
C PHE A 177 6.31 7.31 5.47
N ILE A 178 6.73 6.56 6.48
CA ILE A 178 6.13 5.27 6.80
C ILE A 178 5.57 5.32 8.22
N MET A 179 4.30 4.93 8.38
CA MET A 179 3.74 4.68 9.70
C MET A 179 4.16 3.27 10.13
N VAL A 180 4.88 3.20 11.23
CA VAL A 180 5.43 1.96 11.77
C VAL A 180 4.94 1.73 13.19
N ASP A 181 4.66 0.47 13.51
CA ASP A 181 4.37 0.04 14.87
C ASP A 181 5.67 -0.41 15.56
N THR A 182 5.93 0.20 16.71
CA THR A 182 7.16 0.01 17.49
C THR A 182 6.81 -0.36 18.93
N GLU A 183 7.82 -0.68 19.74
CA GLU A 183 7.62 -0.87 21.19
C GLU A 183 7.07 0.37 21.91
N PHE A 184 7.20 1.57 21.32
CA PHE A 184 6.67 2.82 21.85
C PHE A 184 5.31 3.20 21.26
N GLY A 185 4.72 2.34 20.42
CA GLY A 185 3.48 2.57 19.70
C GLY A 185 3.69 2.99 18.24
N LEU A 186 2.62 3.53 17.64
CA LEU A 186 2.63 4.00 16.25
C LEU A 186 3.46 5.27 16.10
N MET A 187 4.41 5.23 15.16
CA MET A 187 5.31 6.34 14.88
C MET A 187 5.39 6.58 13.37
N ASN A 188 5.43 7.84 12.99
CA ASN A 188 5.70 8.21 11.60
C ASN A 188 7.21 8.43 11.41
N VAL A 189 7.84 7.63 10.55
CA VAL A 189 9.27 7.69 10.26
C VAL A 189 9.49 8.18 8.85
N ARG A 190 10.34 9.20 8.71
CA ARG A 190 10.79 9.66 7.40
C ARG A 190 11.83 8.69 6.83
N TRP A 191 11.50 7.99 5.75
CA TRP A 191 12.33 6.96 5.14
C TRP A 191 13.67 7.51 4.67
N SER A 192 13.73 8.72 4.09
CA SER A 192 15.00 9.36 3.70
C SER A 192 15.97 9.59 4.87
N SER A 193 15.46 9.61 6.10
CA SER A 193 16.29 9.75 7.31
C SER A 193 16.82 8.42 7.83
N VAL A 194 16.34 7.28 7.32
CA VAL A 194 16.81 5.95 7.71
C VAL A 194 18.17 5.71 7.08
N VAL A 195 19.21 5.53 7.91
CA VAL A 195 20.60 5.32 7.44
C VAL A 195 20.96 3.84 7.33
N GLY A 196 20.15 2.96 7.91
CA GLY A 196 20.31 1.52 7.81
C GLY A 196 19.00 0.78 8.02
N TYR A 197 18.83 -0.34 7.32
CA TYR A 197 17.66 -1.20 7.41
C TYR A 197 18.12 -2.65 7.56
N VAL A 198 17.58 -3.34 8.56
CA VAL A 198 17.75 -4.79 8.72
C VAL A 198 16.38 -5.42 8.58
N ALA A 199 16.24 -6.29 7.58
CA ALA A 199 15.03 -7.04 7.34
C ALA A 199 14.70 -7.99 8.50
N PRO A 200 13.42 -8.28 8.77
CA PRO A 200 13.06 -9.30 9.73
C PRO A 200 13.60 -10.65 9.25
N SER A 201 14.27 -11.37 10.14
CA SER A 201 14.76 -12.71 9.82
C SER A 201 13.61 -13.69 10.04
N ARG A 202 12.99 -14.17 8.95
CA ARG A 202 12.20 -15.40 9.00
C ARG A 202 13.17 -16.50 9.42
N ALA A 203 13.27 -16.77 10.72
CA ALA A 203 14.15 -17.81 11.23
C ALA A 203 13.78 -19.08 10.46
N ALA A 204 14.69 -19.53 9.60
CA ALA A 204 14.60 -20.86 9.01
C ALA A 204 14.44 -21.81 10.20
N SER A 205 13.37 -22.61 10.19
CA SER A 205 13.26 -23.75 11.08
C SER A 205 14.55 -24.57 10.96
N GLN A 206 15.41 -24.43 11.98
CA GLN A 206 16.71 -25.07 12.19
C GLN A 206 17.87 -24.73 11.22
N PRO A 207 19.08 -24.47 11.74
CA PRO A 207 20.30 -24.59 10.95
C PRO A 207 20.55 -26.07 10.58
N PRO A 208 21.17 -26.37 9.42
CA PRO A 208 21.55 -27.74 9.07
C PRO A 208 22.47 -28.33 10.15
N PRO A 209 22.28 -29.62 10.53
CA PRO A 209 23.11 -30.25 11.56
C PRO A 209 24.58 -30.22 11.15
N ILE A 210 25.42 -29.80 12.09
CA ILE A 210 26.89 -29.84 11.94
C ILE A 210 27.31 -31.31 11.93
N PRO A 211 28.10 -31.77 10.94
CA PRO A 211 28.68 -33.10 10.99
C PRO A 211 29.61 -33.21 12.20
N THR A 212 29.31 -34.15 13.09
CA THR A 212 30.25 -34.57 14.13
C THR A 212 31.43 -35.24 13.42
N ILE A 213 32.63 -34.69 13.59
CA ILE A 213 33.89 -35.41 13.33
C ILE A 213 34.29 -36.09 14.64
#